data_AF-A0A524MZN1-F1
#
_entry.id   AF-A0A524MZN1-F1
#
_cell.length_a   1.000
_cell.length_b   1.000
_cell.length_c   1.000
_cell.angle_alpha   90.00
_cell.angle_beta   90.00
_cell.angle_gamma   90.00
#
_symmetry.space_group_name_H-M   'P 1'
#
loop_
_entity.id
_entity.type
_entity.pdbx_description
1 polymer ?
#
loop_
_entity_poly.entity_id
_entity_poly.type
_entity_poly.pdbx_seq_one_letter_code
_entity_poly.pdbx_strand_id
1 'polypeptide(L)'
;MHKCGLRHVLIISLAVACVVAIHQSMGQIRRPVRGGSAASGVKGSEGDASENLKIQTLSQSIQVRAPEYNIRNSEPSRKARSPDWGRVRVVYDSKPEWMNTLSCRFYVLMLTKDKDAETPYSLLEGDVTYTDVGDGKDHMSEMYLHPRTIAKLGDIVAVAIEITYGTETVWKSDESPQARLADGQWWKSQEIRNSDQVTLRSGLLLNRGETPFAYVNYWDFETIRR
;
A
#
# COMPACT_ATOMS: atom_id res chain seq x y z
N MET A 1 45.82 31.51 7.71
CA MET A 1 45.21 32.50 6.80
C MET A 1 45.42 32.03 5.35
N HIS A 2 44.31 31.93 4.61
CA HIS A 2 44.16 31.97 3.16
C HIS A 2 44.76 30.90 2.20
N LYS A 3 43.82 30.10 1.68
CA LYS A 3 43.49 29.87 0.26
C LYS A 3 44.50 29.11 -0.63
N CYS A 4 44.11 27.91 -1.03
CA CYS A 4 44.40 27.39 -2.37
C CYS A 4 43.11 26.74 -2.93
N GLY A 5 42.39 27.51 -3.76
CA GLY A 5 41.25 27.05 -4.56
C GLY A 5 41.75 26.34 -5.82
N LEU A 6 41.10 25.26 -6.21
CA LEU A 6 39.98 25.30 -7.16
C LEU A 6 40.43 25.75 -8.55
N ARG A 7 40.81 24.77 -9.38
CA ARG A 7 40.83 24.85 -10.85
C ARG A 7 41.04 23.44 -11.42
N HIS A 8 40.28 23.11 -12.46
CA HIS A 8 40.27 21.87 -13.27
C HIS A 8 39.34 20.76 -12.77
N VAL A 9 38.06 20.77 -13.19
CA VAL A 9 37.59 19.90 -14.28
C VAL A 9 36.45 20.63 -14.99
N LEU A 10 36.70 20.92 -16.25
CA LEU A 10 35.90 21.64 -17.20
C LEU A 10 35.42 20.60 -18.22
N ILE A 11 34.13 20.65 -18.59
CA ILE A 11 33.56 20.17 -19.86
C ILE A 11 33.66 18.67 -20.15
N ILE A 12 32.53 17.95 -20.05
CA ILE A 12 32.12 16.93 -21.04
C ILE A 12 30.57 16.94 -21.16
N SER A 13 30.08 17.40 -22.34
CA SER A 13 28.86 16.97 -23.08
C SER A 13 27.49 17.04 -22.37
N LEU A 14 26.45 17.80 -22.73
CA LEU A 14 25.96 18.45 -23.97
C LEU A 14 26.00 17.60 -25.26
N ALA A 15 25.11 16.61 -25.31
CA ALA A 15 24.45 16.01 -26.48
C ALA A 15 23.46 15.00 -25.86
N VAL A 16 22.15 15.00 -26.05
CA VAL A 16 21.40 14.89 -27.31
C VAL A 16 19.98 15.38 -27.01
N ALA A 17 19.66 16.58 -27.48
CA ALA A 17 18.29 17.05 -27.64
C ALA A 17 18.04 17.07 -29.15
N CYS A 18 17.31 16.09 -29.67
CA CYS A 18 16.73 16.13 -31.01
C CYS A 18 15.76 14.95 -31.22
N VAL A 19 14.70 15.23 -31.97
CA VAL A 19 13.67 14.34 -32.52
C VAL A 19 12.44 14.08 -31.64
N VAL A 20 11.53 15.05 -31.57
CA VAL A 20 10.13 14.81 -31.96
C VAL A 20 9.60 16.07 -32.64
N ALA A 21 9.44 16.01 -33.95
CA ALA A 21 8.77 17.03 -34.75
C ALA A 21 7.74 16.35 -35.66
N ILE A 22 6.49 16.80 -35.51
CA ILE A 22 5.45 16.93 -36.56
C ILE A 22 4.76 15.63 -37.04
N HIS A 23 3.49 15.45 -36.68
CA HIS A 23 2.42 15.51 -37.68
C HIS A 23 1.05 15.91 -37.09
N GLN A 24 0.42 16.87 -37.75
CA GLN A 24 -0.95 17.35 -37.55
C GLN A 24 -1.96 16.43 -38.27
N SER A 25 -3.23 16.42 -37.81
CA SER A 25 -4.37 16.98 -38.58
C SER A 25 -5.70 16.25 -38.38
N MET A 26 -6.70 17.04 -37.95
CA MET A 26 -8.11 17.08 -38.37
C MET A 26 -8.94 15.80 -38.55
N GLY A 27 -9.92 15.66 -37.64
CA GLY A 27 -11.35 15.82 -37.96
C GLY A 27 -12.07 14.73 -38.76
N GLN A 28 -13.14 14.17 -38.19
CA GLN A 28 -14.49 14.22 -38.78
C GLN A 28 -15.56 13.74 -37.77
N ILE A 29 -16.66 14.49 -37.75
CA ILE A 29 -17.93 14.21 -37.08
C ILE A 29 -18.67 13.11 -37.87
N ARG A 30 -19.14 12.06 -37.20
CA ARG A 30 -20.26 11.22 -37.67
C ARG A 30 -21.16 10.79 -36.50
N ARG A 31 -22.42 11.20 -36.57
CA ARG A 31 -23.62 10.55 -35.98
C ARG A 31 -24.52 10.15 -37.17
N PRO A 32 -25.62 9.40 -37.01
CA PRO A 32 -26.01 8.39 -36.00
C PRO A 32 -26.54 7.09 -36.67
N VAL A 33 -26.71 5.98 -35.94
CA VAL A 33 -27.79 4.99 -36.24
C VAL A 33 -28.31 4.35 -34.94
N ARG A 34 -29.64 4.35 -34.82
CA ARG A 34 -30.49 3.68 -33.82
C ARG A 34 -30.94 2.34 -34.41
N GLY A 35 -30.85 1.26 -33.65
CA GLY A 35 -31.43 -0.05 -34.01
C GLY A 35 -31.03 -1.11 -32.99
N GLY A 36 -31.98 -1.51 -32.13
CA GLY A 36 -31.75 -2.51 -31.09
C GLY A 36 -31.89 -3.94 -31.61
N SER A 37 -31.35 -4.89 -30.87
CA SER A 37 -32.10 -6.07 -30.40
C SER A 37 -31.27 -6.84 -29.38
N ALA A 38 -31.99 -7.46 -28.45
CA ALA A 38 -31.50 -8.20 -27.30
C ALA A 38 -30.65 -9.42 -27.68
N ALA A 39 -29.59 -9.65 -26.91
CA ALA A 39 -29.05 -10.98 -26.66
C ALA A 39 -28.48 -10.97 -25.24
N SER A 40 -29.18 -11.66 -24.35
CA SER A 40 -28.70 -12.03 -23.03
C SER A 40 -27.49 -12.95 -23.20
N GLY A 41 -26.34 -12.49 -22.70
CA GLY A 41 -25.10 -13.25 -22.66
C GLY A 41 -24.31 -12.72 -21.48
N VAL A 42 -24.31 -13.48 -20.38
CA VAL A 42 -23.43 -13.22 -19.25
C VAL A 42 -22.01 -13.33 -19.77
N LYS A 43 -21.39 -12.16 -19.92
CA LYS A 43 -20.00 -11.98 -20.34
C LYS A 43 -19.33 -11.31 -19.16
N GLY A 44 -18.61 -12.09 -18.36
CA GLY A 44 -17.71 -11.54 -17.35
C GLY A 44 -16.71 -10.64 -18.08
N SER A 45 -16.79 -9.34 -17.84
CA SER A 45 -15.90 -8.32 -18.38
C SER A 45 -14.63 -8.28 -17.55
N GLU A 46 -13.56 -8.89 -18.08
CA GLU A 46 -12.14 -8.74 -17.67
C GLU A 46 -11.60 -7.29 -17.86
N GLY A 47 -12.46 -6.28 -17.68
CA GLY A 47 -12.13 -4.86 -17.79
C GLY A 47 -12.99 -3.93 -16.93
N ASP A 48 -13.97 -4.46 -16.17
CA ASP A 48 -14.82 -3.65 -15.27
C ASP A 48 -14.23 -3.48 -13.88
N ALA A 49 -13.40 -4.42 -13.43
CA ALA A 49 -12.93 -4.48 -12.04
C ALA A 49 -12.11 -3.26 -11.62
N SER A 50 -11.25 -2.75 -12.50
CA SER A 50 -10.47 -1.53 -12.24
C SER A 50 -11.32 -0.26 -12.30
N GLU A 51 -12.41 -0.27 -13.06
CA GLU A 51 -13.37 0.83 -13.00
C GLU A 51 -14.11 0.81 -11.67
N ASN A 52 -14.34 -0.36 -11.07
CA ASN A 52 -15.18 -0.51 -9.90
C ASN A 52 -14.54 -0.08 -8.57
N LEU A 53 -13.24 0.20 -8.55
CA LEU A 53 -12.52 0.63 -7.36
C LEU A 53 -11.80 1.95 -7.63
N LYS A 54 -12.08 2.95 -6.80
CA LYS A 54 -11.37 4.23 -6.83
C LYS A 54 -10.69 4.45 -5.50
N ILE A 55 -9.36 4.43 -5.48
CA ILE A 55 -8.63 4.62 -4.23
C ILE A 55 -8.44 6.10 -3.95
N GLN A 56 -8.73 6.48 -2.70
CA GLN A 56 -8.64 7.86 -2.27
C GLN A 56 -7.27 8.18 -1.68
N THR A 57 -6.77 7.33 -0.77
CA THR A 57 -5.57 7.66 0.01
C THR A 57 -4.89 6.39 0.53
N LEU A 58 -3.58 6.31 0.33
CA LEU A 58 -2.69 5.45 1.10
C LEU A 58 -2.07 6.28 2.21
N SER A 59 -2.04 5.75 3.42
CA SER A 59 -1.42 6.43 4.57
C SER A 59 -0.72 5.44 5.49
N GLN A 60 0.49 5.80 5.92
CA GLN A 60 1.18 5.12 7.01
C GLN A 60 1.19 5.98 8.28
N SER A 61 1.06 5.33 9.43
CA SER A 61 1.17 5.98 10.73
C SER A 61 1.90 5.05 11.71
N ILE A 62 3.03 5.50 12.25
CA ILE A 62 3.86 4.70 13.15
C ILE A 62 3.40 4.82 14.62
N GLN A 63 2.40 5.66 14.91
CA GLN A 63 2.09 6.07 16.29
C GLN A 63 0.59 6.04 16.60
N VAL A 64 -0.02 4.86 16.47
CA VAL A 64 -1.41 4.66 16.89
C VAL A 64 -1.42 4.04 18.27
N ARG A 65 -1.99 4.75 19.25
CA ARG A 65 -2.15 4.21 20.60
C ARG A 65 -3.25 3.16 20.62
N ALA A 66 -2.98 2.04 21.27
CA ALA A 66 -4.00 1.02 21.50
C ALA A 66 -5.17 1.60 22.33
N PRO A 67 -6.43 1.28 21.99
CA PRO A 67 -7.58 1.69 22.78
C PRO A 67 -7.51 1.06 24.19
N GLU A 68 -7.95 1.82 25.18
CA GLU A 68 -8.10 1.34 26.55
C GLU A 68 -9.57 0.99 26.79
N TYR A 69 -9.85 -0.29 26.99
CA TYR A 69 -11.20 -0.77 27.31
C TYR A 69 -11.41 -0.78 28.82
N ASN A 70 -12.28 0.10 29.32
CA ASN A 70 -12.68 0.10 30.72
C ASN A 70 -13.86 -0.88 30.92
N ILE A 71 -13.56 -2.08 31.41
CA ILE A 71 -14.54 -3.10 31.72
C ILE A 71 -14.78 -3.07 33.24
N ARG A 72 -16.04 -2.99 33.68
CA ARG A 72 -16.42 -2.78 35.10
C ARG A 72 -15.81 -3.78 36.10
N ASN A 73 -15.27 -4.91 35.65
CA ASN A 73 -14.67 -5.97 36.46
C ASN A 73 -13.26 -6.38 36.00
N SER A 74 -12.55 -5.56 35.22
CA SER A 74 -11.16 -5.89 34.84
C SER A 74 -10.21 -5.67 36.01
N GLU A 75 -9.19 -6.51 36.12
CA GLU A 75 -8.06 -6.24 37.01
C GLU A 75 -7.52 -4.82 36.75
N PRO A 76 -7.10 -4.07 37.79
CA PRO A 76 -6.54 -2.76 37.61
C PRO A 76 -5.35 -2.85 36.65
N SER A 77 -5.52 -2.27 35.45
CA SER A 77 -4.46 -2.18 34.46
C SER A 77 -3.24 -1.56 35.14
N ARG A 78 -2.11 -2.28 35.13
CA ARG A 78 -0.84 -1.69 35.56
C ARG A 78 -0.65 -0.46 34.68
N LYS A 79 -0.39 0.71 35.29
CA LYS A 79 -0.17 2.02 34.62
C LYS A 79 1.07 2.04 33.70
N ALA A 80 1.35 0.97 32.97
CA ALA A 80 2.29 0.96 31.88
C ALA A 80 1.67 1.77 30.74
N ARG A 81 2.40 2.77 30.26
CA ARG A 81 2.03 3.52 29.06
C ARG A 81 1.86 2.53 27.92
N SER A 82 0.64 2.43 27.37
CA SER A 82 0.34 1.57 26.22
C SER A 82 1.31 1.93 25.09
N PRO A 83 2.15 0.97 24.63
CA PRO A 83 3.13 1.25 23.60
C PRO A 83 2.42 1.52 22.26
N ASP A 84 3.05 2.37 21.44
CA ASP A 84 2.47 2.80 20.17
C ASP A 84 2.59 1.70 19.11
N TRP A 85 1.52 1.52 18.34
CA TRP A 85 1.42 0.56 17.25
C TRP A 85 1.72 1.23 15.92
N GLY A 86 2.35 0.47 15.02
CA GLY A 86 2.45 0.84 13.62
C GLY A 86 1.15 0.45 12.91
N ARG A 87 0.65 1.33 12.06
CA ARG A 87 -0.57 1.15 11.28
C ARG A 87 -0.30 1.54 9.83
N VAL A 88 -0.65 0.65 8.92
CA VAL A 88 -0.69 0.92 7.49
C VAL A 88 -2.15 0.87 7.07
N ARG A 89 -2.64 1.94 6.45
CA ARG A 89 -4.05 2.12 6.11
C ARG A 89 -4.19 2.53 4.65
N VAL A 90 -5.12 1.89 3.95
CA VAL A 90 -5.65 2.37 2.67
C VAL A 90 -7.12 2.73 2.83
N VAL A 91 -7.53 3.81 2.15
CA VAL A 91 -8.92 4.24 2.03
C VAL A 91 -9.32 4.20 0.56
N TYR A 92 -10.42 3.53 0.25
CA TYR A 92 -10.90 3.33 -1.11
C TYR A 92 -12.42 3.47 -1.21
N ASP A 93 -12.87 3.82 -2.41
CA ASP A 93 -14.27 3.84 -2.83
C ASP A 93 -14.55 2.62 -3.71
N SER A 94 -15.76 2.08 -3.59
CA SER A 94 -16.30 1.09 -4.50
C SER A 94 -17.46 1.68 -5.30
N LYS A 95 -17.58 1.26 -6.56
CA LYS A 95 -18.68 1.59 -7.47
C LYS A 95 -19.86 0.60 -7.29
N PRO A 96 -21.02 0.77 -7.97
CA PRO A 96 -22.28 0.21 -7.51
C PRO A 96 -22.49 -1.29 -7.81
N GLU A 97 -21.43 -2.10 -7.84
CA GLU A 97 -21.50 -3.55 -7.93
C GLU A 97 -20.92 -4.19 -6.66
N TRP A 98 -21.65 -5.16 -6.11
CA TRP A 98 -21.18 -5.95 -4.97
C TRP A 98 -19.97 -6.78 -5.36
N MET A 99 -18.89 -6.64 -4.60
CA MET A 99 -17.66 -7.40 -4.80
C MET A 99 -17.64 -8.60 -3.84
N ASN A 100 -17.67 -9.80 -4.39
CA ASN A 100 -17.67 -11.03 -3.59
C ASN A 100 -16.38 -11.21 -2.78
N THR A 101 -15.23 -10.81 -3.33
CA THR A 101 -13.93 -10.99 -2.69
C THR A 101 -12.95 -9.90 -3.12
N LEU A 102 -12.40 -9.19 -2.14
CA LEU A 102 -11.37 -8.16 -2.32
C LEU A 102 -10.16 -8.51 -1.45
N SER A 103 -9.00 -8.70 -2.08
CA SER A 103 -7.76 -9.04 -1.37
C SER A 103 -6.82 -7.84 -1.35
N CYS A 104 -6.42 -7.41 -0.16
CA CYS A 104 -5.46 -6.34 0.05
C CYS A 104 -4.16 -6.93 0.59
N ARG A 105 -3.08 -6.87 -0.19
CA ARG A 105 -1.75 -7.32 0.21
C ARG A 105 -0.87 -6.13 0.54
N PHE A 106 -0.32 -6.13 1.75
CA PHE A 106 0.53 -5.09 2.29
C PHE A 106 1.98 -5.56 2.31
N TYR A 107 2.87 -4.63 1.98
CA TYR A 107 4.31 -4.78 2.04
C TYR A 107 4.87 -3.64 2.87
N VAL A 108 5.67 -3.96 3.89
CA VAL A 108 6.27 -2.95 4.76
C VAL A 108 7.77 -3.18 4.86
N LEU A 109 8.55 -2.21 4.42
CA LEU A 109 9.99 -2.22 4.54
C LEU A 109 10.40 -1.52 5.83
N MET A 110 11.15 -2.23 6.67
CA MET A 110 11.69 -1.72 7.92
C MET A 110 13.21 -1.63 7.85
N LEU A 111 13.77 -0.60 8.50
CA LEU A 111 15.22 -0.45 8.70
C LEU A 111 15.57 -0.77 10.15
N THR A 112 16.43 -1.77 10.30
CA THR A 112 17.00 -2.22 11.57
C THR A 112 17.76 -1.09 12.23
N LYS A 113 17.60 -0.95 13.56
CA LYS A 113 18.30 0.08 14.35
C LYS A 113 19.78 -0.21 14.56
N ASP A 114 20.15 -1.48 14.47
CA ASP A 114 21.52 -1.92 14.53
C ASP A 114 22.24 -1.57 13.22
N LYS A 115 23.25 -0.69 13.34
CA LYS A 115 24.03 -0.18 12.21
C LYS A 115 25.04 -1.21 11.68
N ASP A 116 25.36 -2.21 12.49
CA ASP A 116 26.31 -3.27 12.15
C ASP A 116 25.59 -4.56 11.73
N ALA A 117 24.25 -4.52 11.64
CA ALA A 117 23.47 -5.65 11.16
C ALA A 117 23.81 -6.00 9.71
N GLU A 118 24.17 -7.26 9.50
CA GLU A 118 24.45 -7.85 8.18
C GLU A 118 23.27 -7.64 7.20
N THR A 119 22.03 -7.74 7.72
CA THR A 119 20.79 -7.45 6.99
C THR A 119 20.10 -6.21 7.56
N PRO A 120 20.40 -4.99 7.07
CA PRO A 120 19.81 -3.77 7.61
C PRO A 120 18.31 -3.67 7.35
N TYR A 121 17.76 -4.33 6.33
CA TYR A 121 16.36 -4.22 5.97
C TYR A 121 15.56 -5.48 6.30
N SER A 122 14.31 -5.29 6.73
CA SER A 122 13.32 -6.37 6.84
C SER A 122 12.09 -6.02 6.01
N LEU A 123 11.77 -6.87 5.03
CA LEU A 123 10.55 -6.73 4.23
C LEU A 123 9.47 -7.64 4.84
N LEU A 124 8.42 -7.00 5.34
CA LEU A 124 7.27 -7.65 5.93
C LEU A 124 6.15 -7.77 4.91
N GLU A 125 5.51 -8.94 4.88
CA GLU A 125 4.36 -9.21 4.02
C GLU A 125 3.16 -9.64 4.87
N GLY A 126 1.99 -9.15 4.47
CA GLY A 126 0.72 -9.55 5.05
C GLY A 126 -0.41 -9.31 4.06
N ASP A 127 -1.49 -10.05 4.22
CA ASP A 127 -2.67 -9.91 3.39
C ASP A 127 -3.93 -9.99 4.23
N VAL A 128 -4.99 -9.37 3.72
CA VAL A 128 -6.33 -9.44 4.28
C VAL A 128 -7.32 -9.55 3.14
N THR A 129 -8.22 -10.51 3.26
CA THR A 129 -9.28 -10.74 2.28
C THR A 129 -10.60 -10.33 2.88
N TYR A 130 -11.33 -9.46 2.19
CA TYR A 130 -12.68 -9.05 2.53
C TYR A 130 -13.70 -9.79 1.66
N THR A 131 -14.87 -10.07 2.22
CA THR A 131 -16.03 -10.60 1.50
C THR A 131 -17.20 -9.66 1.58
N ASP A 132 -18.10 -9.79 0.60
CA ASP A 132 -19.37 -9.06 0.56
C ASP A 132 -19.16 -7.54 0.65
N VAL A 133 -18.21 -7.02 -0.13
CA VAL A 133 -17.90 -5.59 -0.13
C VAL A 133 -18.95 -4.87 -0.98
N GLY A 134 -19.79 -4.10 -0.30
CA GLY A 134 -20.86 -3.33 -0.92
C GLY A 134 -20.37 -2.09 -1.65
N ASP A 135 -21.31 -1.37 -2.26
CA ASP A 135 -21.07 -0.05 -2.82
C ASP A 135 -20.92 1.00 -1.73
N GLY A 136 -19.97 1.91 -1.89
CA GLY A 136 -19.73 2.90 -0.85
C GLY A 136 -18.48 3.74 -1.06
N LYS A 137 -18.28 4.63 -0.10
CA LYS A 137 -17.12 5.50 -0.02
C LYS A 137 -16.41 5.28 1.28
N ASP A 138 -15.13 5.61 1.29
CA ASP A 138 -14.29 5.62 2.48
C ASP A 138 -14.15 4.24 3.15
N HIS A 139 -14.26 3.15 2.38
CA HIS A 139 -13.92 1.82 2.87
C HIS A 139 -12.47 1.80 3.31
N MET A 140 -12.19 1.09 4.40
CA MET A 140 -10.86 1.05 4.98
C MET A 140 -10.31 -0.37 4.99
N SER A 141 -9.03 -0.49 4.64
CA SER A 141 -8.25 -1.70 4.89
C SER A 141 -6.98 -1.34 5.63
N GLU A 142 -6.67 -2.13 6.65
CA GLU A 142 -5.57 -1.84 7.56
C GLU A 142 -4.81 -3.09 7.98
N MET A 143 -3.50 -2.92 8.15
CA MET A 143 -2.66 -3.86 8.88
C MET A 143 -1.86 -3.14 9.95
N TYR A 144 -1.51 -3.89 10.98
CA TYR A 144 -0.88 -3.38 12.18
C TYR A 144 0.44 -4.08 12.46
N LEU A 145 1.38 -3.33 13.02
CA LEU A 145 2.64 -3.84 13.55
C LEU A 145 2.62 -3.77 15.06
N HIS A 146 2.88 -4.93 15.68
CA HIS A 146 2.98 -5.02 17.13
C HIS A 146 4.15 -4.15 17.64
N PRO A 147 4.02 -3.46 18.78
CA PRO A 147 5.06 -2.55 19.28
C PRO A 147 6.41 -3.25 19.56
N ARG A 148 6.38 -4.53 19.95
CA ARG A 148 7.61 -5.35 20.09
C ARG A 148 8.30 -5.62 18.76
N THR A 149 7.54 -5.75 17.67
CA THR A 149 8.10 -5.91 16.32
C THR A 149 8.83 -4.64 15.91
N ILE A 150 8.23 -3.47 16.15
CA ILE A 150 8.86 -2.16 15.89
C ILE A 150 10.10 -1.96 16.76
N ALA A 151 10.02 -2.30 18.05
CA ALA A 151 11.17 -2.22 18.94
C ALA A 151 12.34 -3.09 18.48
N LYS A 152 12.05 -4.27 17.90
CA LYS A 152 13.06 -5.22 17.41
C LYS A 152 13.61 -4.87 16.03
N LEU A 153 12.73 -4.57 15.07
CA LEU A 153 13.07 -4.40 13.66
C LEU A 153 13.35 -2.95 13.27
N GLY A 154 13.05 -1.99 14.14
CA GLY A 154 13.33 -0.58 13.91
C GLY A 154 12.18 0.17 13.27
N ASP A 155 12.50 1.11 12.39
CA ASP A 155 11.55 2.10 11.89
C ASP A 155 11.00 1.69 10.51
N ILE A 156 9.74 2.04 10.24
CA ILE A 156 9.13 1.83 8.92
C ILE A 156 9.74 2.83 7.95
N VAL A 157 10.29 2.33 6.87
CA VAL A 157 10.90 3.14 5.81
C VAL A 157 9.96 3.32 4.65
N ALA A 158 9.33 2.25 4.17
CA ALA A 158 8.45 2.31 3.01
C ALA A 158 7.29 1.34 3.19
N VAL A 159 6.16 1.69 2.58
CA VAL A 159 4.97 0.83 2.53
C VAL A 159 4.50 0.71 1.10
N ALA A 160 3.97 -0.45 0.75
CA ALA A 160 3.28 -0.67 -0.50
C ALA A 160 2.05 -1.54 -0.29
N ILE A 161 1.09 -1.41 -1.18
CA ILE A 161 -0.14 -2.16 -1.16
C ILE A 161 -0.55 -2.56 -2.56
N GLU A 162 -1.11 -3.75 -2.66
CA GLU A 162 -1.73 -4.27 -3.87
C GLU A 162 -3.14 -4.72 -3.55
N ILE A 163 -4.10 -4.23 -4.33
CA ILE A 163 -5.49 -4.61 -4.22
C ILE A 163 -5.82 -5.50 -5.41
N THR A 164 -6.35 -6.68 -5.12
CA THR A 164 -6.71 -7.71 -6.09
C THR A 164 -8.19 -8.01 -5.95
N TYR A 165 -8.92 -7.96 -7.06
CA TYR A 165 -10.31 -8.38 -7.15
C TYR A 165 -10.37 -9.65 -7.97
N GLY A 166 -10.88 -10.74 -7.38
CA GLY A 166 -10.79 -12.07 -7.99
C GLY A 166 -9.34 -12.50 -8.21
N THR A 167 -8.92 -12.64 -9.47
CA THR A 167 -7.56 -13.01 -9.88
C THR A 167 -6.74 -11.84 -10.42
N GLU A 168 -7.34 -10.66 -10.55
CA GLU A 168 -6.72 -9.51 -11.20
C GLU A 168 -6.28 -8.45 -10.19
N THR A 169 -5.03 -7.99 -10.31
CA THR A 169 -4.56 -6.83 -9.53
C THR A 169 -5.11 -5.55 -10.13
N VAL A 170 -6.18 -5.04 -9.54
CA VAL A 170 -6.87 -3.82 -9.96
C VAL A 170 -6.11 -2.55 -9.60
N TRP A 171 -5.29 -2.59 -8.55
CA TRP A 171 -4.54 -1.41 -8.13
C TRP A 171 -3.29 -1.72 -7.31
N LYS A 172 -2.32 -0.79 -7.38
CA LYS A 172 -1.07 -0.83 -6.65
C LYS A 172 -0.65 0.59 -6.28
N SER A 173 -0.07 0.76 -5.10
CA SER A 173 0.59 2.01 -4.72
C SER A 173 1.61 1.77 -3.64
N ASP A 174 2.56 2.68 -3.57
CA ASP A 174 3.52 2.75 -2.50
C ASP A 174 3.65 4.16 -1.94
N GLU A 175 4.19 4.22 -0.74
CA GLU A 175 4.67 5.42 -0.11
C GLU A 175 6.10 5.14 0.36
N SER A 176 7.08 5.75 -0.34
CA SER A 176 8.48 5.66 0.02
C SER A 176 9.11 7.06 0.11
N PRO A 177 9.67 7.45 1.28
CA PRO A 177 10.38 8.71 1.45
C PRO A 177 11.80 8.67 0.85
N GLN A 178 12.27 7.50 0.42
CA GLN A 178 13.61 7.31 -0.14
C GLN A 178 13.56 7.29 -1.66
N ALA A 179 14.22 8.27 -2.29
CA ALA A 179 14.29 8.40 -3.75
C ALA A 179 14.84 7.16 -4.47
N ARG A 180 15.65 6.32 -3.79
CA ARG A 180 16.15 5.05 -4.34
C ARG A 180 15.08 3.97 -4.51
N LEU A 181 13.96 4.07 -3.80
CA LEU A 181 12.83 3.16 -3.92
C LEU A 181 11.74 3.72 -4.86
N ALA A 182 11.95 4.92 -5.42
CA ALA A 182 10.98 5.61 -6.26
C ALA A 182 10.84 4.99 -7.67
N ASP A 183 11.80 4.17 -8.10
CA ASP A 183 11.77 3.49 -9.40
C ASP A 183 10.94 2.18 -9.32
N GLY A 184 9.62 2.32 -9.22
CA GLY A 184 8.66 1.24 -9.49
C GLY A 184 8.27 0.33 -8.32
N GLN A 185 7.80 -0.90 -8.64
CA GLN A 185 7.26 -1.87 -7.68
C GLN A 185 8.36 -2.53 -6.85
N TRP A 186 9.06 -1.74 -6.02
CA TRP A 186 10.24 -2.15 -5.25
C TRP A 186 9.98 -3.42 -4.41
N TRP A 187 8.78 -3.60 -3.88
CA TRP A 187 8.38 -4.78 -3.08
C TRP A 187 8.37 -6.10 -3.89
N LYS A 188 8.32 -6.01 -5.22
CA LYS A 188 8.39 -7.14 -6.17
C LYS A 188 9.74 -7.25 -6.87
N SER A 189 10.64 -6.28 -6.72
CA SER A 189 11.94 -6.32 -7.38
C SER A 189 12.76 -7.50 -6.86
N GLN A 190 13.23 -8.35 -7.78
CA GLN A 190 14.10 -9.48 -7.46
C GLN A 190 15.42 -9.02 -6.83
N GLU A 191 15.88 -7.82 -7.18
CA GLU A 191 17.08 -7.22 -6.61
C GLU A 191 16.92 -6.99 -5.10
N ILE A 192 15.75 -6.51 -4.68
CA ILE A 192 15.47 -6.29 -3.24
C ILE A 192 15.21 -7.61 -2.54
N ARG A 193 14.42 -8.50 -3.15
CA ARG A 193 13.99 -9.76 -2.51
C ARG A 193 15.12 -10.78 -2.36
N ASN A 194 16.10 -10.78 -3.27
CA ASN A 194 17.24 -11.69 -3.24
C ASN A 194 18.52 -11.03 -2.73
N SER A 195 18.45 -9.77 -2.27
CA SER A 195 19.60 -9.10 -1.68
C SER A 195 19.89 -9.68 -0.29
N ASP A 196 21.17 -9.96 -0.04
CA ASP A 196 21.67 -10.36 1.28
C ASP A 196 21.42 -9.30 2.36
N GLN A 197 21.01 -8.08 1.98
CA GLN A 197 20.69 -6.99 2.90
C GLN A 197 19.24 -7.00 3.41
N VAL A 198 18.36 -7.84 2.84
CA VAL A 198 16.92 -7.85 3.12
C VAL A 198 16.50 -9.20 3.69
N THR A 199 15.93 -9.20 4.89
CA THR A 199 15.24 -10.38 5.44
C THR A 199 13.76 -10.32 5.12
N LEU A 200 13.25 -11.31 4.39
CA LEU A 200 11.82 -11.53 4.19
C LEU A 200 11.20 -12.11 5.47
N ARG A 201 10.12 -11.51 5.96
CA ARG A 201 9.39 -12.01 7.14
C ARG A 201 7.89 -11.96 6.90
N SER A 202 7.23 -13.10 7.08
CA SER A 202 5.77 -13.22 7.04
C SER A 202 5.18 -13.33 8.45
N GLY A 203 3.91 -12.98 8.61
CA GLY A 203 3.16 -13.16 9.87
C GLY A 203 3.48 -12.17 10.98
N LEU A 204 4.23 -11.10 10.68
CA LEU A 204 4.49 -9.99 11.61
C LEU A 204 3.54 -8.81 11.41
N LEU A 205 2.90 -8.72 10.25
CA LEU A 205 1.79 -7.83 9.97
C LEU A 205 0.50 -8.51 10.42
N LEU A 206 -0.21 -7.85 11.33
CA LEU A 206 -1.42 -8.37 11.95
C LEU A 206 -2.63 -7.70 11.30
N ASN A 207 -3.67 -8.50 11.04
CA ASN A 207 -4.94 -7.94 10.59
C ASN A 207 -5.63 -7.21 11.77
N ARG A 208 -6.64 -6.40 11.46
CA ARG A 208 -7.40 -5.65 12.47
C ARG A 208 -7.97 -6.57 13.56
N GLY A 209 -8.50 -7.73 13.19
CA GLY A 209 -9.11 -8.70 14.10
C GLY A 209 -8.14 -9.38 15.08
N GLU A 210 -6.84 -9.31 14.84
CA GLU A 210 -5.76 -9.85 15.68
C GLU A 210 -5.19 -8.80 16.65
N THR A 211 -5.75 -7.59 16.64
CA THR A 211 -5.19 -6.44 17.35
C THR A 211 -6.18 -5.89 18.38
N PRO A 212 -5.72 -5.06 19.34
CA PRO A 212 -6.61 -4.32 20.23
C PRO A 212 -7.59 -3.39 19.50
N PHE A 213 -7.42 -3.13 18.20
CA PHE A 213 -8.29 -2.24 17.42
C PHE A 213 -9.53 -2.94 16.87
N ALA A 214 -9.67 -4.27 17.05
CA ALA A 214 -10.75 -5.08 16.48
C ALA A 214 -12.16 -4.51 16.72
N TYR A 215 -12.41 -3.93 17.90
CA TYR A 215 -13.73 -3.42 18.28
C TYR A 215 -13.88 -1.89 18.18
N VAL A 216 -12.83 -1.17 17.79
CA VAL A 216 -12.95 0.26 17.50
C VAL A 216 -13.64 0.40 16.14
N ASN A 217 -14.58 1.33 15.97
CA ASN A 217 -15.19 1.61 14.67
C ASN A 217 -15.57 0.36 13.85
N TYR A 218 -16.17 -0.63 14.50
CA TYR A 218 -16.37 -1.97 13.92
C TYR A 218 -17.10 -1.93 12.56
N TRP A 219 -18.04 -1.00 12.41
CA TRP A 219 -18.87 -0.85 11.22
C TRP A 219 -18.18 -0.18 10.02
N ASP A 220 -16.99 0.43 10.23
CA ASP A 220 -16.25 1.10 9.16
C ASP A 220 -15.45 0.10 8.29
N PHE A 221 -15.46 -1.19 8.66
CA PHE A 221 -14.64 -2.24 8.05
C PHE A 221 -15.51 -3.40 7.56
N GLU A 222 -15.08 -3.97 6.44
CA GLU A 222 -15.74 -5.13 5.84
C GLU A 222 -15.41 -6.43 6.59
N THR A 223 -16.21 -7.45 6.34
CA THR A 223 -16.01 -8.78 6.95
C THR A 223 -14.71 -9.41 6.42
N ILE A 224 -13.83 -9.81 7.33
CA ILE A 224 -12.56 -10.47 7.00
C ILE A 224 -12.78 -11.97 6.84
N ARG A 225 -12.41 -12.51 5.68
CA ARG A 225 -12.32 -13.95 5.42
C ARG A 225 -10.94 -14.46 5.82
N ARG A 226 -10.91 -15.41 6.76
CA ARG A 226 -9.70 -16.15 7.18
C ARG A 226 -9.51 -17.41 6.36
#